data_AF-A0A453MDJ7-F1
#
_entry.id   AF-A0A453MDJ7-F1
#
_cell.length_a   1.000
_cell.length_b   1.000
_cell.length_c   1.000
_cell.angle_alpha   90.00
_cell.angle_beta   90.00
_cell.angle_gamma   90.00
#
_symmetry.space_group_name_H-M   'P 1'
#
loop_
_entity.id
_entity.type
_entity.pdbx_description
1 polymer ?
#
loop_
_entity_poly.entity_id
_entity_poly.type
_entity_poly.pdbx_seq_one_letter_code
_entity_poly.pdbx_strand_id
1 'polypeptide(L)'
;RTLRRLVSTLVVAEHEGGLVKPSSLSALVAAEAIAKENKVSLLLGGSGPALHKAAEHAAASHPLVNEVLVADSDVFAHPLAEPWAELLRSVQQKGGYSHVIASSTSFGKNLLPRAAALLDVSPVTDVTAISEPRVFVR
;
A
#
# COMPACT_ATOMS: atom_id res chain seq x y z
N ARG A 1 -19.24 22.79 5.39
CA ARG A 1 -19.34 22.16 4.05
C ARG A 1 -18.62 20.82 4.13
N THR A 2 -19.34 19.72 4.40
CA THR A 2 -18.74 18.40 4.64
C THR A 2 -18.18 17.87 3.33
N LEU A 3 -16.87 18.03 3.11
CA LEU A 3 -16.19 17.40 1.98
C LEU A 3 -16.30 15.88 2.16
N ARG A 4 -17.22 15.24 1.42
CA ARG A 4 -17.20 13.79 1.23
C ARG A 4 -15.94 13.47 0.42
N ARG A 5 -14.86 13.11 1.11
CA ARG A 5 -13.67 12.57 0.46
C ARG A 5 -14.06 11.25 -0.21
N LEU A 6 -13.90 11.17 -1.53
CA LEU A 6 -14.11 9.94 -2.28
C LEU A 6 -13.14 8.85 -1.76
N VAL A 7 -13.58 7.60 -1.77
CA VAL A 7 -12.75 6.47 -1.30
C VAL A 7 -11.62 6.27 -2.29
N SER A 8 -10.38 6.33 -1.80
CA SER A 8 -9.17 6.11 -2.59
C SER A 8 -8.18 5.35 -1.72
N THR A 9 -7.75 4.18 -2.19
CA THR A 9 -6.96 3.24 -1.41
C THR A 9 -5.58 3.07 -2.05
N LEU A 10 -4.56 3.17 -1.21
CA LEU A 10 -3.17 2.88 -1.56
C LEU A 10 -2.76 1.56 -0.91
N VAL A 11 -2.28 0.61 -1.71
CA VAL A 11 -1.71 -0.64 -1.24
C VAL A 11 -0.19 -0.55 -1.32
N VAL A 12 0.49 -0.67 -0.19
CA VAL A 12 1.95 -0.78 -0.14
C VAL A 12 2.32 -2.25 -0.33
N ALA A 13 2.98 -2.54 -1.44
CA ALA A 13 3.27 -3.90 -1.88
C ALA A 13 4.75 -4.23 -1.75
N GLU A 14 5.01 -5.49 -1.42
CA GLU A 14 6.33 -6.12 -1.46
C GLU A 14 6.47 -6.94 -2.75
N HIS A 15 7.69 -7.00 -3.26
CA HIS A 15 8.04 -7.85 -4.39
C HIS A 15 9.32 -8.63 -4.12
N GLU A 16 9.50 -9.71 -4.87
CA GLU A 16 10.69 -10.56 -4.85
C GLU A 16 10.85 -11.22 -6.22
N GLY A 17 12.07 -11.24 -6.77
CA GLY A 17 12.34 -11.87 -8.08
C GLY A 17 11.58 -11.24 -9.25
N GLY A 18 11.14 -9.99 -9.10
CA GLY A 18 10.31 -9.29 -10.08
C GLY A 18 8.84 -9.71 -10.09
N LEU A 19 8.36 -10.30 -8.99
CA LEU A 19 6.96 -10.61 -8.79
C LEU A 19 6.47 -10.01 -7.47
N VAL A 20 5.26 -9.43 -7.48
CA VAL A 20 4.55 -9.06 -6.24
C VAL A 20 4.36 -10.30 -5.36
N LYS A 21 4.67 -10.16 -4.06
CA LYS A 21 4.53 -11.26 -3.09
C LYS A 21 3.05 -11.62 -2.88
N PRO A 22 2.73 -12.89 -2.60
CA PRO A 22 1.36 -13.32 -2.30
C PRO A 22 0.71 -12.53 -1.15
N SER A 23 1.48 -12.16 -0.13
CA SER A 23 1.00 -11.33 1.00
C SER A 23 0.45 -9.97 0.54
N SER A 24 1.06 -9.38 -0.48
CA SER A 24 0.63 -8.09 -1.04
C SER A 24 -0.61 -8.24 -1.90
N LEU A 25 -0.79 -9.37 -2.58
CA LEU A 25 -2.04 -9.72 -3.26
C LEU A 25 -3.18 -9.89 -2.25
N SER A 26 -2.93 -10.50 -1.09
CA SER A 26 -3.93 -10.57 -0.01
C SER A 26 -4.31 -9.18 0.51
N ALA A 27 -3.34 -8.27 0.65
CA ALA A 27 -3.61 -6.88 1.02
C ALA A 27 -4.41 -6.12 -0.06
N LEU A 28 -4.21 -6.45 -1.34
CA LEU A 28 -4.98 -5.90 -2.45
C LEU A 28 -6.45 -6.38 -2.45
N VAL A 29 -6.69 -7.66 -2.15
CA VAL A 29 -8.06 -8.18 -1.94
C VAL A 29 -8.72 -7.52 -0.73
N ALA A 30 -7.97 -7.27 0.35
CA ALA A 30 -8.49 -6.50 1.48
C ALA A 30 -8.82 -5.05 1.09
N ALA A 31 -8.00 -4.43 0.23
CA ALA A 31 -8.24 -3.09 -0.29
C ALA A 31 -9.51 -3.01 -1.14
N GLU A 32 -9.84 -4.07 -1.89
CA GLU A 32 -11.10 -4.19 -2.63
C GLU A 32 -12.32 -4.11 -1.70
N ALA A 33 -12.31 -4.77 -0.54
CA ALA A 33 -13.42 -4.69 0.41
C ALA A 33 -13.71 -3.25 0.89
N ILE A 34 -12.69 -2.38 0.90
CA ILE A 34 -12.81 -0.95 1.23
C ILE A 34 -13.21 -0.13 0.01
N ALA A 35 -12.51 -0.33 -1.11
CA ALA A 35 -12.69 0.44 -2.33
C ALA A 35 -14.02 0.12 -3.02
N LYS A 36 -14.57 -1.08 -2.81
CA LYS A 36 -15.68 -1.67 -3.55
C LYS A 36 -15.35 -1.67 -5.04
N GLU A 37 -16.05 -0.87 -5.83
CA GLU A 37 -15.81 -0.72 -7.27
C GLU A 37 -14.80 0.40 -7.61
N ASN A 38 -14.28 1.10 -6.60
CA ASN A 38 -13.30 2.16 -6.84
C ASN A 38 -11.91 1.58 -7.14
N LYS A 39 -11.17 2.35 -7.92
CA LYS A 39 -9.79 2.06 -8.32
C LYS A 39 -8.83 2.11 -7.14
N VAL A 40 -7.83 1.22 -7.15
CA VAL A 40 -6.77 1.11 -6.17
C VAL A 40 -5.43 1.47 -6.81
N SER A 41 -4.59 2.21 -6.08
CA SER A 41 -3.19 2.43 -6.46
C SER A 41 -2.29 1.47 -5.67
N LEU A 42 -1.26 0.93 -6.32
CA LEU A 42 -0.20 0.17 -5.67
C LEU A 42 1.07 1.01 -5.57
N LEU A 43 1.82 0.87 -4.48
CA LEU A 43 3.16 1.42 -4.31
C LEU A 43 4.16 0.27 -4.21
N LEU A 44 5.13 0.26 -5.13
CA LEU A 44 6.30 -0.62 -5.11
C LEU A 44 7.56 0.21 -4.99
N GLY A 45 8.56 -0.32 -4.29
CA GLY A 45 9.86 0.30 -4.11
C GLY A 45 10.97 -0.74 -4.20
N GLY A 46 12.13 -0.32 -4.67
CA GLY A 46 13.29 -1.17 -4.90
C GLY A 46 14.26 -0.48 -5.84
N SER A 47 15.14 -1.25 -6.48
CA SER A 47 15.91 -0.74 -7.60
C SER A 47 16.05 -1.73 -8.75
N GLY A 48 16.18 -1.17 -9.96
CA GLY A 48 16.59 -1.90 -11.15
C GLY A 48 15.51 -2.77 -11.81
N PRO A 49 15.91 -3.66 -12.75
CA PRO A 49 14.97 -4.33 -13.65
C PRO A 49 13.93 -5.22 -12.97
N ALA A 50 14.27 -5.82 -11.83
CA ALA A 50 13.34 -6.62 -11.05
C ALA A 50 12.16 -5.79 -10.56
N LEU A 51 12.38 -4.54 -10.14
CA LEU A 51 11.31 -3.65 -9.69
C LEU A 51 10.31 -3.35 -10.82
N HIS A 52 10.80 -3.05 -12.03
CA HIS A 52 9.93 -2.77 -13.17
C HIS A 52 9.11 -4.01 -13.58
N LYS A 53 9.73 -5.19 -13.58
CA LYS A 53 9.01 -6.45 -13.81
C LYS A 53 7.93 -6.69 -12.75
N ALA A 54 8.22 -6.37 -11.48
CA ALA A 54 7.23 -6.45 -10.42
C ALA A 54 6.08 -5.46 -10.62
N ALA A 55 6.35 -4.27 -11.17
CA ALA A 55 5.32 -3.29 -11.48
C ALA A 55 4.40 -3.74 -12.61
N GLU A 56 4.94 -4.36 -13.66
CA GLU A 56 4.16 -4.98 -14.73
C GLU A 56 3.28 -6.12 -14.19
N HIS A 57 3.87 -6.99 -13.35
CA HIS A 57 3.11 -8.05 -12.69
C HIS A 57 2.00 -7.48 -11.79
N ALA A 58 2.27 -6.41 -11.05
CA ALA A 58 1.29 -5.74 -10.21
C ALA A 58 0.10 -5.20 -11.01
N ALA A 59 0.36 -4.54 -12.14
CA ALA A 59 -0.67 -3.99 -13.01
C ALA A 59 -1.60 -5.08 -13.57
N ALA A 60 -1.06 -6.28 -13.84
CA ALA A 60 -1.83 -7.42 -14.33
C ALA A 60 -2.46 -8.27 -13.22
N SER A 61 -2.14 -8.01 -11.94
CA SER A 61 -2.48 -8.90 -10.82
C SER A 61 -3.94 -8.82 -10.37
N HIS A 62 -4.61 -7.68 -10.58
CA HIS A 62 -6.00 -7.51 -10.15
C HIS A 62 -6.73 -6.44 -10.98
N PRO A 63 -8.01 -6.64 -11.35
CA PRO A 63 -8.77 -5.68 -12.19
C PRO A 63 -8.93 -4.28 -11.59
N LEU A 64 -8.88 -4.16 -10.27
CA LEU A 64 -9.02 -2.86 -9.58
C LEU A 64 -7.72 -2.04 -9.53
N VAL A 65 -6.58 -2.61 -9.94
CA VAL A 65 -5.33 -1.84 -10.02
C VAL A 65 -5.43 -0.87 -11.19
N ASN A 66 -5.50 0.41 -10.88
CA ASN A 66 -5.51 1.47 -11.90
C ASN A 66 -4.12 2.04 -12.15
N GLU A 67 -3.28 2.04 -11.12
CA GLU A 67 -1.98 2.69 -11.17
C GLU A 67 -1.01 1.94 -10.28
N VAL A 68 0.22 1.80 -10.78
CA VAL A 68 1.35 1.27 -10.01
C VAL A 68 2.39 2.37 -9.91
N LEU A 69 2.55 2.90 -8.70
CA LEU A 69 3.57 3.87 -8.35
C LEU A 69 4.88 3.11 -8.07
N VAL A 70 5.93 3.50 -8.76
CA VAL A 70 7.24 2.86 -8.67
C VAL A 70 8.26 3.84 -8.08
N ALA A 71 8.81 3.49 -6.94
CA ALA A 71 9.90 4.19 -6.29
C ALA A 71 11.23 3.46 -6.59
N ASP A 72 11.85 3.80 -7.72
CA ASP A 72 13.11 3.23 -8.18
C ASP A 72 14.30 4.01 -7.62
N SER A 73 14.93 3.46 -6.57
CA SER A 73 16.12 3.99 -5.93
C SER A 73 16.77 2.94 -5.06
N ASP A 74 18.10 2.91 -5.01
CA ASP A 74 18.85 1.99 -4.15
C ASP A 74 18.53 2.15 -2.65
N VAL A 75 18.00 3.31 -2.24
CA VAL A 75 17.49 3.55 -0.88
C VAL A 75 16.36 2.56 -0.52
N PHE A 76 15.58 2.12 -1.51
CA PHE A 76 14.48 1.17 -1.34
C PHE A 76 14.85 -0.27 -1.66
N ALA A 77 16.09 -0.54 -2.09
CA ALA A 77 16.58 -1.91 -2.32
C ALA A 77 16.51 -2.77 -1.04
N HIS A 78 16.59 -2.12 0.13
CA HIS A 78 16.34 -2.73 1.41
C HIS A 78 15.06 -2.16 2.06
N PRO A 79 14.25 -2.99 2.75
CA PRO A 79 12.99 -2.57 3.36
C PRO A 79 13.21 -1.83 4.69
N LEU A 80 14.05 -0.79 4.70
CA LEU A 80 14.31 0.04 5.88
C LEU A 80 13.10 0.94 6.16
N ALA A 81 12.64 0.96 7.41
CA ALA A 81 11.38 1.61 7.76
C ALA A 81 11.43 3.15 7.62
N GLU A 82 12.59 3.76 7.87
CA GLU A 82 12.80 5.22 7.83
C GLU A 82 12.56 5.81 6.43
N PRO A 83 13.27 5.40 5.36
CA PRO A 83 13.03 5.95 4.03
C PRO A 83 11.66 5.57 3.48
N TRP A 84 11.17 4.37 3.80
CA TRP A 84 9.86 3.92 3.36
C TRP A 84 8.72 4.71 4.01
N ALA A 85 8.82 5.07 5.28
CA ALA A 85 7.80 5.86 5.96
C ALA A 85 7.73 7.29 5.37
N GLU A 86 8.87 7.88 5.05
CA GLU A 86 8.97 9.18 4.38
C GLU A 86 8.39 9.15 2.95
N LEU A 87 8.71 8.10 2.19
CA LEU A 87 8.11 7.85 0.89
C LEU A 87 6.58 7.73 1.00
N LEU A 88 6.10 6.89 1.92
CA LEU A 88 4.68 6.64 2.10
C LEU A 88 3.91 7.90 2.50
N ARG A 89 4.47 8.71 3.41
CA ARG A 89 3.94 10.03 3.75
C ARG A 89 3.83 10.93 2.52
N SER A 90 4.91 11.01 1.74
CA SER A 90 4.97 11.86 0.56
C SER A 90 3.94 11.45 -0.51
N VAL A 91 3.81 10.14 -0.75
CA VAL A 91 2.82 9.56 -1.67
C VAL A 91 1.40 9.80 -1.16
N GLN A 92 1.16 9.61 0.14
CA GLN A 92 -0.13 9.88 0.78
C GLN A 92 -0.55 11.33 0.59
N GLN A 93 0.35 12.28 0.85
CA GLN A 93 0.05 13.71 0.79
C GLN A 93 -0.21 14.18 -0.64
N LYS A 94 0.55 13.66 -1.62
CA LYS A 94 0.37 13.98 -3.03
C LYS A 94 -0.90 13.37 -3.62
N GLY A 95 -1.16 12.10 -3.32
CA GLY A 95 -2.30 11.35 -3.87
C GLY A 95 -3.61 11.57 -3.12
N GLY A 96 -3.56 12.06 -1.88
CA GLY A 96 -4.76 12.28 -1.08
C GLY A 96 -5.50 10.99 -0.77
N TYR A 97 -4.80 9.87 -0.55
CA TYR A 97 -5.38 8.55 -0.27
C TYR A 97 -6.10 8.49 1.09
N SER A 98 -7.35 8.05 1.10
CA SER A 98 -8.15 7.93 2.31
C SER A 98 -7.84 6.68 3.13
N HIS A 99 -7.33 5.64 2.48
CA HIS A 99 -6.86 4.42 3.13
C HIS A 99 -5.47 4.05 2.61
N VAL A 100 -4.60 3.65 3.53
CA VAL A 100 -3.27 3.10 3.23
C VAL A 100 -3.21 1.73 3.89
N ILE A 101 -2.93 0.71 3.10
CA ILE A 101 -2.98 -0.69 3.53
C ILE A 101 -1.67 -1.36 3.15
N ALA A 102 -1.16 -2.20 4.04
CA ALA A 102 -0.06 -3.11 3.76
C ALA A 102 -0.39 -4.47 4.36
N SER A 103 0.27 -5.51 3.84
CA SER A 103 0.17 -6.84 4.42
C SER A 103 0.81 -6.89 5.82
N SER A 104 0.33 -7.76 6.71
CA SER A 104 0.82 -7.87 8.11
C SER A 104 2.15 -8.66 8.21
N THR A 105 3.08 -8.41 7.30
CA THR A 105 4.44 -8.97 7.28
C THR A 105 5.37 -8.19 8.20
N SER A 106 6.60 -8.68 8.40
CA SER A 106 7.64 -7.94 9.11
C SER A 106 7.86 -6.55 8.51
N PHE A 107 7.77 -6.40 7.19
CA PHE A 107 7.86 -5.10 6.53
C PHE A 107 6.67 -4.19 6.89
N GLY A 108 5.44 -4.66 6.68
CA GLY A 108 4.24 -3.86 6.96
C GLY A 108 4.12 -3.46 8.44
N LYS A 109 4.45 -4.37 9.36
CA LYS A 109 4.45 -4.11 10.81
C LYS A 109 5.49 -3.08 11.26
N ASN A 110 6.64 -3.00 10.57
CA ASN A 110 7.67 -2.00 10.86
C ASN A 110 7.39 -0.65 10.19
N LEU A 111 6.78 -0.67 9.00
CA LEU A 111 6.52 0.52 8.20
C LEU A 111 5.26 1.28 8.66
N LEU A 112 4.11 0.60 8.75
CA LEU A 112 2.82 1.27 8.92
C LEU A 112 2.75 2.12 10.19
N PRO A 113 3.17 1.65 11.39
CA PRO A 113 3.12 2.48 12.59
C PRO A 113 3.98 3.74 12.49
N ARG A 114 5.14 3.65 11.81
CA ARG A 114 6.04 4.78 11.61
C ARG A 114 5.45 5.80 10.64
N ALA A 115 4.90 5.35 9.52
CA ALA A 115 4.22 6.23 8.57
C ALA A 115 2.97 6.87 9.17
N ALA A 116 2.21 6.12 9.98
CA ALA A 116 1.02 6.62 10.67
C ALA A 116 1.38 7.72 11.68
N ALA A 117 2.48 7.55 12.43
CA ALA A 117 3.00 8.59 13.31
C ALA A 117 3.39 9.88 12.55
N LEU A 118 4.04 9.75 11.39
CA LEU A 118 4.38 10.90 10.54
C LEU A 118 3.16 11.62 9.94
N LEU A 119 2.04 10.91 9.80
CA LEU A 119 0.78 11.42 9.28
C LEU A 119 -0.20 11.86 10.38
N ASP A 120 0.19 11.75 11.65
CA ASP A 120 -0.62 12.05 12.83
C ASP A 120 -1.96 11.28 12.86
N VAL A 121 -1.89 9.97 12.58
CA VAL A 121 -3.05 9.06 12.61
C VAL A 121 -2.75 7.77 13.37
N SER A 122 -3.79 7.19 13.97
CA SER A 122 -3.69 5.88 14.63
C SER A 122 -3.83 4.73 13.64
N PRO A 123 -2.84 3.82 13.51
CA PRO A 123 -2.93 2.68 12.62
C PRO A 123 -3.85 1.58 13.20
N VAL A 124 -4.46 0.80 12.30
CA VAL A 124 -5.12 -0.46 12.65
C VAL A 124 -4.23 -1.60 12.14
N THR A 125 -3.76 -2.45 13.05
CA THR A 125 -2.86 -3.59 12.76
C THR A 125 -3.61 -4.92 12.83
N ASP A 126 -3.07 -5.97 12.21
CA ASP A 126 -3.55 -7.35 12.33
C ASP A 126 -5.06 -7.49 12.05
N VAL A 127 -5.54 -6.81 11.02
CA VAL A 127 -6.94 -6.92 10.55
C VAL A 127 -7.17 -8.29 9.94
N THR A 128 -8.19 -9.00 10.41
CA THR A 128 -8.61 -10.33 9.94
C THR A 128 -9.87 -10.26 9.07
N ALA A 129 -10.71 -9.24 9.23
CA ALA A 129 -11.87 -9.01 8.38
C ALA A 129 -12.23 -7.52 8.26
N ILE A 130 -12.92 -7.16 7.17
CA ILE A 130 -13.42 -5.81 6.90
C ILE A 130 -14.93 -5.89 6.74
N SER A 131 -15.68 -5.44 7.76
CA SER A 131 -17.14 -5.47 7.75
C SER A 131 -17.71 -4.26 7.00
N GLU A 132 -17.08 -3.10 7.15
CA GLU A 132 -17.40 -1.86 6.47
C GLU A 132 -16.11 -1.08 6.17
N PRO A 133 -16.11 -0.06 5.29
CA PRO A 133 -14.91 0.70 4.96
C PRO A 133 -14.14 1.31 6.14
N ARG A 134 -14.78 1.41 7.32
CA ARG A 134 -14.17 1.93 8.56
C ARG A 134 -14.34 0.99 9.77
N VAL A 135 -14.79 -0.24 9.56
CA VAL A 135 -15.06 -1.21 10.62
C VAL A 135 -14.25 -2.48 10.35
N PHE A 136 -13.28 -2.72 11.23
CA PHE A 136 -12.28 -3.77 11.08
C PHE A 136 -12.36 -4.75 12.24
N VAL A 137 -12.21 -6.04 11.95
CA VAL A 137 -12.06 -7.11 12.93
C VAL A 137 -10.58 -7.48 13.03
N ARG A 138 -10.10 -7.78 14.25
CA ARG A 138 -8.70 -8.08 14.56
C ARG A 138 -8.65 -9.40 15.32
#